data_AF-A0A968TVS7-F1
#
_entry.id   AF-A0A968TVS7-F1
#
_cell.length_a   1.000
_cell.length_b   1.000
_cell.length_c   1.000
_cell.angle_alpha   90.00
_cell.angle_beta   90.00
_cell.angle_gamma   90.00
#
_symmetry.space_group_name_H-M   'P 1'
#
loop_
_entity.id
_entity.type
_entity.pdbx_description
1 polymer ?
#
loop_
_entity_poly.entity_id
_entity_poly.type
_entity_poly.pdbx_seq_one_letter_code
_entity_poly.pdbx_strand_id
1 'polypeptide(L)'
;MGCQPNNNRKNRKIGRTARGQVAYVNGIPSPLSSNRAGTKWGEVTGLSGDQAFRDELYYFTAPMMQGASAEDQLGYVSSQSAQRTGVAFWGEASIRGSGGMGQLEGSTARLHIEIYDDKYGQKRPDGSTIEQVSIHIGYDQEGFVGAQGTVQNGQANLTFTDSYGSIVLQGQVVGQTFAGTMYYSNDTTSGQMRALGRFSVEACGFFICQ
;
A
#
# COMPACT_ATOMS: atom_id res chain seq x y z
N MET A 1 -44.57 26.69 -1.48
CA MET A 1 -43.85 25.61 -0.78
C MET A 1 -42.85 25.02 -1.76
N GLY A 2 -41.62 25.54 -1.77
CA GLY A 2 -40.56 25.09 -2.68
C GLY A 2 -39.64 24.13 -1.96
N CYS A 3 -39.53 22.89 -2.46
CA CYS A 3 -38.49 21.98 -2.00
C CYS A 3 -37.16 22.43 -2.61
N GLN A 4 -36.28 23.00 -1.78
CA GLN A 4 -34.88 23.17 -2.15
C GLN A 4 -34.21 21.79 -2.21
N PRO A 5 -33.55 21.41 -3.32
CA PRO A 5 -32.70 20.23 -3.32
C PRO A 5 -31.50 20.48 -2.40
N ASN A 6 -31.31 19.56 -1.45
CA ASN A 6 -30.25 19.60 -0.46
C ASN A 6 -28.88 19.38 -1.15
N ASN A 7 -28.21 20.47 -1.50
CA ASN A 7 -26.85 20.51 -2.02
C ASN A 7 -25.85 20.18 -0.90
N ASN A 8 -25.72 18.91 -0.53
CA ASN A 8 -24.60 18.45 0.30
C ASN A 8 -24.25 16.97 0.09
N ARG A 9 -24.32 16.50 -1.17
CA ARG A 9 -23.46 15.38 -1.57
C ARG A 9 -22.08 15.97 -1.80
N LYS A 10 -21.23 15.93 -0.76
CA LYS A 10 -19.78 16.06 -0.95
C LYS A 10 -19.42 15.07 -2.05
N ASN A 11 -19.02 15.59 -3.21
CA ASN A 11 -18.44 14.78 -4.28
C ASN A 11 -17.30 13.98 -3.63
N ARG A 12 -17.55 12.69 -3.37
CA ARG A 12 -16.48 11.70 -3.17
C ARG A 12 -15.71 11.77 -4.48
N LYS A 13 -14.64 12.58 -4.50
CA LYS A 13 -13.70 12.58 -5.60
C LYS A 13 -13.22 11.14 -5.69
N ILE A 14 -13.53 10.49 -6.80
CA ILE A 14 -12.93 9.22 -7.19
C ILE A 14 -11.48 9.58 -7.54
N GLY A 15 -10.67 9.83 -6.52
CA GLY A 15 -9.23 9.93 -6.66
C GLY A 15 -8.68 8.53 -6.92
N ARG A 16 -7.39 8.43 -7.22
CA ARG A 16 -6.66 7.16 -7.35
C ARG A 16 -6.51 6.41 -6.01
N THR A 17 -7.39 6.65 -5.04
CA THR A 17 -7.52 5.81 -3.86
C THR A 17 -8.03 4.44 -4.32
N ALA A 18 -7.10 3.51 -4.44
CA ALA A 18 -7.34 2.18 -4.92
C ALA A 18 -8.10 1.34 -3.88
N ARG A 19 -7.73 1.43 -2.58
CA ARG A 19 -8.37 0.66 -1.49
C ARG A 19 -8.23 1.40 -0.16
N GLY A 20 -9.26 1.35 0.69
CA GLY A 20 -9.30 2.08 1.97
C GLY A 20 -9.53 3.59 1.81
N GLN A 21 -9.93 4.29 2.87
CA GLN A 21 -10.02 5.76 2.89
C GLN A 21 -8.79 6.36 3.57
N VAL A 22 -8.16 7.32 2.89
CA VAL A 22 -7.05 8.09 3.45
C VAL A 22 -7.47 9.55 3.44
N ALA A 23 -7.64 10.16 4.61
CA ALA A 23 -7.91 11.59 4.69
C ALA A 23 -6.60 12.36 4.43
N TYR A 24 -6.33 12.77 3.19
CA TYR A 24 -5.20 13.65 2.89
C TYR A 24 -5.55 15.11 3.22
N VAL A 25 -4.72 15.74 4.05
CA VAL A 25 -4.63 17.20 4.18
C VAL A 25 -3.61 17.69 3.14
N ASN A 26 -3.98 18.70 2.36
CA ASN A 26 -3.22 19.27 1.24
C ASN A 26 -1.71 19.47 1.51
N GLY A 27 -0.88 19.06 0.54
CA GLY A 27 0.53 19.43 0.45
C GLY A 27 1.33 18.34 -0.26
N ILE A 28 1.89 18.63 -1.42
CA ILE A 28 2.67 17.69 -2.25
C ILE A 28 3.99 17.36 -1.53
N PRO A 29 4.31 16.07 -1.29
CA PRO A 29 5.69 15.65 -1.03
C PRO A 29 6.19 14.75 -2.17
N SER A 30 7.50 14.84 -2.43
CA SER A 30 8.23 13.80 -3.17
C SER A 30 8.06 12.45 -2.46
N PRO A 31 7.86 11.34 -3.19
CA PRO A 31 7.16 10.20 -2.62
C PRO A 31 8.00 9.13 -1.91
N LEU A 32 9.32 9.11 -2.12
CA LEU A 32 10.16 7.99 -1.67
C LEU A 32 11.17 8.37 -0.58
N SER A 33 11.08 9.59 -0.06
CA SER A 33 11.88 10.04 1.09
C SER A 33 11.19 11.22 1.74
N SER A 34 10.34 10.96 2.72
CA SER A 34 10.24 11.84 3.89
C SER A 34 9.63 11.06 5.04
N ASN A 35 10.39 10.96 6.13
CA ASN A 35 9.87 10.69 7.46
C ASN A 35 8.74 11.69 7.75
N ARG A 36 7.49 11.39 7.36
CA ARG A 36 6.33 12.09 7.92
C ARG A 36 6.33 11.74 9.40
N ALA A 37 6.43 12.74 10.26
CA ALA A 37 6.65 12.59 11.70
C ALA A 37 5.82 11.42 12.28
N GLY A 38 6.51 10.34 12.70
CA GLY A 38 5.91 9.14 13.29
C GLY A 38 5.83 7.89 12.38
N THR A 39 5.91 8.01 11.05
CA THR A 39 5.82 6.85 10.12
C THR A 39 7.12 6.66 9.35
N LYS A 40 7.67 5.44 9.34
CA LYS A 40 8.83 5.08 8.53
C LYS A 40 8.39 4.36 7.28
N TRP A 41 8.65 4.99 6.14
CA TRP A 41 8.33 4.44 4.84
C TRP A 41 9.45 3.51 4.39
N GLY A 42 9.06 2.35 3.88
CA GLY A 42 9.89 1.47 3.09
C GLY A 42 9.54 1.57 1.61
N GLU A 43 10.29 0.82 0.81
CA GLU A 43 10.10 0.76 -0.65
C GLU A 43 9.90 -0.69 -1.08
N VAL A 44 9.19 -0.88 -2.21
CA VAL A 44 9.11 -2.15 -2.93
C VAL A 44 9.81 -1.98 -4.29
N THR A 45 10.76 -2.86 -4.56
CA THR A 45 11.57 -2.91 -5.78
C THR A 45 11.29 -4.18 -6.57
N GLY A 46 11.41 -4.12 -7.89
CA GLY A 46 11.09 -5.27 -8.75
C GLY A 46 12.15 -6.37 -8.70
N LEU A 47 11.72 -7.59 -9.03
CA LEU A 47 12.60 -8.77 -9.05
C LEU A 47 13.40 -8.92 -10.35
N SER A 48 12.84 -8.44 -11.47
CA SER A 48 13.32 -8.78 -12.83
C SER A 48 13.31 -7.58 -13.80
N GLY A 49 13.34 -6.35 -13.27
CA GLY A 49 13.32 -5.10 -14.04
C GLY A 49 11.93 -4.45 -14.17
N ASP A 50 11.89 -3.26 -14.79
CA ASP A 50 10.73 -2.38 -14.78
C ASP A 50 9.50 -2.98 -15.47
N GLN A 51 9.68 -3.68 -16.59
CA GLN A 51 8.56 -4.25 -17.33
C GLN A 51 7.81 -5.31 -16.50
N ALA A 52 8.54 -6.30 -15.97
CA ALA A 52 7.95 -7.35 -15.14
C ALA A 52 7.31 -6.77 -13.87
N PHE A 53 7.96 -5.80 -13.24
CA PHE A 53 7.42 -5.15 -12.05
C PHE A 53 6.10 -4.42 -12.34
N ARG A 54 6.01 -3.71 -13.47
CA ARG A 54 4.79 -3.03 -13.90
C ARG A 54 3.67 -4.01 -14.23
N ASP A 55 3.99 -5.15 -14.84
CA ASP A 55 3.01 -6.20 -15.11
C ASP A 55 2.43 -6.74 -13.80
N GLU A 56 3.27 -7.00 -12.80
CA GLU A 56 2.81 -7.40 -11.46
C GLU A 56 1.97 -6.29 -10.78
N LEU A 57 2.38 -5.03 -10.87
CA LEU A 57 1.60 -3.90 -10.34
C LEU A 57 0.24 -3.77 -11.02
N TYR A 58 0.15 -4.04 -12.32
CA TYR A 58 -1.12 -4.05 -13.04
C TYR A 58 -2.05 -5.12 -12.50
N TYR A 59 -1.59 -6.36 -12.34
CA TYR A 59 -2.39 -7.45 -11.75
C TYR A 59 -2.74 -7.17 -10.28
N PHE A 60 -1.79 -6.63 -9.52
CA PHE A 60 -1.98 -6.22 -8.14
C PHE A 60 -3.06 -5.14 -8.00
N THR A 61 -3.11 -4.19 -8.93
CA THR A 61 -4.05 -3.06 -8.91
C THR A 61 -5.30 -3.24 -9.80
N ALA A 62 -5.44 -4.36 -10.51
CA ALA A 62 -6.56 -4.57 -11.42
C ALA A 62 -7.95 -4.60 -10.74
N PRO A 63 -8.17 -5.32 -9.62
CA PRO A 63 -9.51 -5.41 -9.00
C PRO A 63 -10.17 -4.08 -8.59
N MET A 64 -9.39 -3.01 -8.44
CA MET A 64 -9.83 -1.69 -7.97
C MET A 64 -9.81 -0.65 -9.08
N MET A 65 -9.00 -0.87 -10.13
CA MET A 65 -8.90 0.01 -11.28
C MET A 65 -9.86 -0.41 -12.39
N GLN A 66 -10.72 -1.40 -12.14
CA GLN A 66 -11.72 -1.84 -13.09
C GLN A 66 -12.71 -0.70 -13.38
N GLY A 67 -12.75 -0.26 -14.65
CA GLY A 67 -13.57 0.88 -15.06
C GLY A 67 -12.94 2.25 -14.80
N ALA A 68 -11.70 2.32 -14.32
CA ALA A 68 -10.96 3.57 -14.23
C ALA A 68 -10.73 4.19 -15.62
N SER A 69 -10.76 5.52 -15.68
CA SER A 69 -10.43 6.27 -16.90
C SER A 69 -8.97 6.00 -17.31
N ALA A 70 -8.62 6.23 -18.57
CA ALA A 70 -7.24 6.09 -19.04
C ALA A 70 -6.24 6.99 -18.28
N GLU A 71 -6.72 8.14 -17.77
CA GLU A 71 -5.94 9.03 -16.93
C GLU A 71 -5.66 8.41 -15.57
N ASP A 72 -6.65 7.74 -14.98
CA ASP A 72 -6.53 7.13 -13.66
C ASP A 72 -5.77 5.80 -13.71
N GLN A 73 -5.78 5.08 -14.83
CA GLN A 73 -4.98 3.85 -15.03
C GLN A 73 -3.49 4.07 -14.74
N LEU A 74 -2.85 3.02 -14.19
CA LEU A 74 -1.45 3.04 -13.80
C LEU A 74 -0.53 3.31 -15.00
N GLY A 75 0.37 4.28 -14.84
CA GLY A 75 1.39 4.64 -15.82
C GLY A 75 2.70 3.84 -15.66
N TYR A 76 3.82 4.50 -15.91
CA TYR A 76 5.14 3.93 -15.71
C TYR A 76 5.55 4.01 -14.23
N VAL A 77 5.96 2.87 -13.66
CA VAL A 77 6.47 2.75 -12.29
C VAL A 77 7.83 2.06 -12.35
N SER A 78 8.86 2.67 -11.75
CA SER A 78 10.19 2.05 -11.71
C SER A 78 10.24 0.93 -10.67
N SER A 79 10.99 -0.11 -11.01
CA SER A 79 11.38 -1.22 -10.15
C SER A 79 12.56 -0.90 -9.24
N GLN A 80 13.21 0.26 -9.39
CA GLN A 80 14.42 0.60 -8.67
C GLN A 80 14.13 1.52 -7.48
N SER A 81 14.97 1.40 -6.45
CA SER A 81 14.92 2.25 -5.26
C SER A 81 15.32 3.69 -5.59
N ALA A 82 14.83 4.65 -4.79
CA ALA A 82 15.17 6.07 -4.88
C ALA A 82 14.90 6.73 -6.26
N GLN A 83 13.96 6.18 -7.03
CA GLN A 83 13.49 6.76 -8.28
C GLN A 83 12.36 7.78 -8.05
N ARG A 84 11.98 8.52 -9.10
CA ARG A 84 10.83 9.44 -9.02
C ARG A 84 9.48 8.70 -8.99
N THR A 85 9.42 7.55 -9.67
CA THR A 85 8.27 6.64 -9.70
C THR A 85 8.65 5.38 -8.96
N GLY A 86 7.70 4.73 -8.30
CA GLY A 86 7.98 3.54 -7.50
C GLY A 86 6.85 3.21 -6.54
N VAL A 87 7.13 2.30 -5.62
CA VAL A 87 6.16 1.84 -4.62
C VAL A 87 6.73 2.11 -3.24
N ALA A 88 6.04 2.94 -2.47
CA ALA A 88 6.33 3.21 -1.08
C ALA A 88 5.31 2.48 -0.21
N PHE A 89 5.70 2.06 0.98
CA PHE A 89 4.76 1.47 1.93
C PHE A 89 5.17 1.75 3.38
N TRP A 90 4.22 1.68 4.29
CA TRP A 90 4.47 1.56 5.72
C TRP A 90 3.46 0.59 6.32
N GLY A 91 3.74 0.15 7.53
CA GLY A 91 2.80 -0.63 8.30
C GLY A 91 2.89 -0.30 9.78
N GLU A 92 1.90 -0.78 10.51
CA GLU A 92 1.85 -0.74 11.96
C GLU A 92 1.50 -2.15 12.40
N ALA A 93 2.42 -2.85 13.04
CA ALA A 93 2.25 -4.23 13.46
C ALA A 93 2.63 -4.40 14.94
N SER A 94 1.63 -4.65 15.79
CA SER A 94 1.85 -5.10 17.17
C SER A 94 2.08 -6.60 17.17
N ILE A 95 3.15 -7.05 17.83
CA ILE A 95 3.45 -8.47 17.99
C ILE A 95 3.16 -8.86 19.44
N ARG A 96 2.16 -9.73 19.62
CA ARG A 96 1.86 -10.33 20.91
C ARG A 96 2.81 -11.51 21.16
N GLY A 97 3.80 -11.29 22.02
CA GLY A 97 4.77 -12.31 22.42
C GLY A 97 5.93 -11.72 23.22
N SER A 98 7.05 -12.43 23.29
CA SER A 98 8.24 -12.03 24.06
C SER A 98 9.51 -12.23 23.25
N GLY A 99 10.50 -11.34 23.42
CA GLY A 99 11.84 -11.50 22.86
C GLY A 99 11.89 -11.50 21.33
N GLY A 100 11.06 -10.68 20.67
CA GLY A 100 11.02 -10.60 19.20
C GLY A 100 10.34 -11.79 18.51
N MET A 101 9.63 -12.63 19.28
CA MET A 101 8.82 -13.73 18.78
C MET A 101 7.37 -13.54 19.20
N GLY A 102 6.43 -13.82 18.32
CA GLY A 102 5.01 -13.72 18.65
C GLY A 102 4.08 -13.78 17.45
N GLN A 103 2.80 -13.54 17.74
CA GLN A 103 1.74 -13.48 16.74
C GLN A 103 1.36 -12.02 16.45
N LEU A 104 1.02 -11.72 15.20
CA LEU A 104 0.49 -10.42 14.82
C LEU A 104 -0.86 -10.19 15.53
N GLU A 105 -1.01 -9.05 16.18
CA GLU A 105 -2.28 -8.60 16.73
C GLU A 105 -3.11 -7.93 15.63
N GLY A 106 -4.01 -8.71 15.01
CA GLY A 106 -4.76 -8.27 13.83
C GLY A 106 -5.65 -7.04 14.06
N SER A 107 -6.10 -6.79 15.30
CA SER A 107 -6.95 -5.65 15.65
C SER A 107 -6.23 -4.31 15.65
N THR A 108 -4.89 -4.29 15.63
CA THR A 108 -4.10 -3.06 15.55
C THR A 108 -3.25 -3.01 14.29
N ALA A 109 -3.27 -4.07 13.48
CA ALA A 109 -2.41 -4.19 12.33
C ALA A 109 -2.91 -3.33 11.16
N ARG A 110 -2.01 -2.54 10.57
CA ARG A 110 -2.26 -1.72 9.38
C ARG A 110 -1.16 -1.91 8.35
N LEU A 111 -1.54 -1.83 7.08
CA LEU A 111 -0.66 -1.76 5.94
C LEU A 111 -1.12 -0.64 5.03
N HIS A 112 -0.18 0.17 4.57
CA HIS A 112 -0.44 1.24 3.64
C HIS A 112 0.61 1.22 2.53
N ILE A 113 0.15 1.27 1.29
CA ILE A 113 0.97 1.22 0.08
C ILE A 113 0.58 2.40 -0.80
N GLU A 114 1.56 3.12 -1.30
CA GLU A 114 1.41 4.17 -2.29
C GLU A 114 2.23 3.83 -3.54
N ILE A 115 1.59 3.87 -4.70
CA ILE A 115 2.22 3.66 -5.99
C ILE A 115 2.26 5.00 -6.73
N TYR A 116 3.47 5.41 -7.05
CA TYR A 116 3.76 6.65 -7.73
C TYR A 116 4.17 6.33 -9.15
N ASP A 117 3.32 6.67 -10.11
CA ASP A 117 3.62 6.53 -11.53
C ASP A 117 4.09 7.85 -12.14
N ASP A 118 4.45 7.84 -13.41
CA ASP A 118 4.88 9.01 -14.17
C ASP A 118 3.79 10.08 -14.34
N LYS A 119 2.51 9.71 -14.14
CA LYS A 119 1.36 10.61 -14.16
C LYS A 119 1.17 11.36 -12.84
N TYR A 120 1.72 10.87 -11.72
CA TYR A 120 1.62 11.52 -10.42
C TYR A 120 2.07 12.98 -10.46
N GLY A 121 1.24 13.87 -9.92
CA GLY A 121 1.48 15.31 -9.87
C GLY A 121 1.17 16.07 -11.16
N GLN A 122 0.83 15.38 -12.26
CA GLN A 122 0.40 16.04 -13.50
C GLN A 122 -1.01 16.64 -13.35
N LYS A 123 -1.36 17.58 -14.22
CA LYS A 123 -2.67 18.22 -14.25
C LYS A 123 -3.61 17.50 -15.21
N ARG A 124 -4.82 17.19 -14.73
CA ARG A 124 -5.94 16.72 -15.56
C ARG A 124 -6.53 17.87 -16.38
N PRO A 125 -7.30 17.57 -17.46
CA PRO A 125 -8.01 18.58 -18.23
C PRO A 125 -8.96 19.46 -17.40
N ASP A 126 -9.49 18.93 -16.28
CA ASP A 126 -10.33 19.65 -15.34
C ASP A 126 -9.56 20.53 -14.33
N GLY A 127 -8.22 20.60 -14.45
CA GLY A 127 -7.33 21.38 -13.58
C GLY A 127 -6.95 20.70 -12.25
N SER A 128 -7.53 19.54 -11.95
CA SER A 128 -7.13 18.74 -10.79
C SER A 128 -5.74 18.13 -10.95
N THR A 129 -5.11 17.75 -9.84
CA THR A 129 -3.82 17.05 -9.86
C THR A 129 -4.06 15.54 -9.80
N ILE A 130 -3.30 14.77 -10.57
CA ILE A 130 -3.29 13.31 -10.50
C ILE A 130 -2.59 12.88 -9.21
N GLU A 131 -3.32 12.18 -8.35
CA GLU A 131 -2.83 11.64 -7.08
C GLU A 131 -2.14 10.28 -7.27
N GLN A 132 -1.43 9.82 -6.25
CA GLN A 132 -0.85 8.49 -6.20
C GLN A 132 -1.93 7.42 -6.08
N VAL A 133 -1.60 6.19 -6.51
CA VAL A 133 -2.49 5.06 -6.26
C VAL A 133 -2.28 4.60 -4.82
N SER A 134 -3.31 4.67 -3.98
CA SER A 134 -3.20 4.37 -2.54
C SER A 134 -4.01 3.14 -2.14
N ILE A 135 -3.37 2.22 -1.41
CA ILE A 135 -3.97 1.00 -0.85
C ILE A 135 -3.76 1.04 0.66
N HIS A 136 -4.85 1.04 1.41
CA HIS A 136 -4.82 1.02 2.86
C HIS A 136 -5.68 -0.13 3.40
N ILE A 137 -5.05 -1.01 4.19
CA ILE A 137 -5.67 -2.18 4.82
C ILE A 137 -5.48 -2.06 6.33
N GLY A 138 -6.57 -2.08 7.08
CA GLY A 138 -6.56 -2.00 8.54
C GLY A 138 -7.96 -2.14 9.11
N TYR A 139 -8.07 -2.40 10.41
CA TYR A 139 -9.36 -2.62 11.09
C TYR A 139 -10.36 -1.47 10.96
N ASP A 140 -9.86 -0.27 10.64
CA ASP A 140 -10.63 0.96 10.44
C ASP A 140 -11.00 1.22 8.97
N GLN A 141 -10.70 0.28 8.07
CA GLN A 141 -10.96 0.39 6.64
C GLN A 141 -12.18 -0.42 6.19
N GLU A 142 -12.96 0.15 5.29
CA GLU A 142 -14.04 -0.55 4.60
C GLU A 142 -13.46 -1.72 3.78
N GLY A 143 -14.07 -2.90 3.91
CA GLY A 143 -13.60 -4.11 3.24
C GLY A 143 -12.49 -4.87 3.96
N PHE A 144 -12.02 -4.42 5.13
CA PHE A 144 -11.07 -5.19 5.93
C PHE A 144 -11.66 -6.55 6.35
N VAL A 145 -10.89 -7.61 6.12
CA VAL A 145 -11.25 -8.99 6.50
C VAL A 145 -10.43 -9.43 7.72
N GLY A 146 -9.13 -9.15 7.72
CA GLY A 146 -8.27 -9.53 8.82
C GLY A 146 -6.79 -9.33 8.54
N ALA A 147 -6.00 -9.38 9.62
CA ALA A 147 -4.55 -9.44 9.57
C ALA A 147 -4.05 -10.52 10.53
N GLN A 148 -3.10 -11.33 10.07
CA GLN A 148 -2.54 -12.42 10.86
C GLN A 148 -1.08 -12.65 10.49
N GLY A 149 -0.33 -13.36 11.32
CA GLY A 149 1.05 -13.70 11.02
C GLY A 149 1.86 -14.02 12.25
N THR A 150 3.12 -14.36 12.03
CA THR A 150 4.07 -14.67 13.09
C THR A 150 5.42 -14.03 12.83
N VAL A 151 6.11 -13.66 13.90
CA VAL A 151 7.55 -13.39 13.90
C VAL A 151 8.22 -14.46 14.75
N GLN A 152 9.20 -15.16 14.20
CA GLN A 152 9.95 -16.23 14.88
C GLN A 152 11.42 -16.19 14.44
N ASN A 153 12.35 -16.07 15.39
CA ASN A 153 13.79 -16.02 15.10
C ASN A 153 14.16 -14.98 14.02
N GLY A 154 13.55 -13.80 14.10
CA GLY A 154 13.72 -12.73 13.11
C GLY A 154 12.99 -12.95 11.79
N GLN A 155 12.46 -14.15 11.49
CA GLN A 155 11.64 -14.38 10.31
C GLN A 155 10.21 -13.90 10.55
N ALA A 156 9.66 -13.11 9.64
CA ALA A 156 8.29 -12.63 9.71
C ALA A 156 7.50 -13.10 8.49
N ASN A 157 6.29 -13.60 8.73
CA ASN A 157 5.31 -13.90 7.70
C ASN A 157 3.98 -13.28 8.12
N LEU A 158 3.61 -12.16 7.49
CA LEU A 158 2.46 -11.34 7.84
C LEU A 158 1.50 -11.29 6.66
N THR A 159 0.23 -11.55 6.89
CA THR A 159 -0.84 -11.51 5.89
C THR A 159 -1.86 -10.46 6.27
N PHE A 160 -2.19 -9.58 5.33
CA PHE A 160 -3.24 -8.58 5.40
C PHE A 160 -4.28 -8.92 4.35
N THR A 161 -5.56 -9.00 4.73
CA THR A 161 -6.66 -9.37 3.82
C THR A 161 -7.76 -8.33 3.85
N ASP A 162 -8.18 -7.92 2.66
CA ASP A 162 -9.36 -7.09 2.42
C ASP A 162 -10.28 -7.76 1.38
N SER A 163 -11.37 -7.06 1.02
CA SER A 163 -12.33 -7.52 0.01
C SER A 163 -11.76 -7.66 -1.40
N TYR A 164 -10.55 -7.17 -1.65
CA TYR A 164 -9.89 -7.18 -2.95
C TYR A 164 -8.73 -8.20 -3.00
N GLY A 165 -8.48 -8.94 -1.92
CA GLY A 165 -7.51 -10.02 -1.85
C GLY A 165 -6.60 -9.95 -0.62
N SER A 166 -5.43 -10.58 -0.74
CA SER A 166 -4.44 -10.66 0.34
C SER A 166 -3.10 -10.10 -0.09
N ILE A 167 -2.40 -9.48 0.86
CA ILE A 167 -1.01 -9.06 0.75
C ILE A 167 -0.21 -9.80 1.83
N VAL A 168 0.88 -10.45 1.42
CA VAL A 168 1.75 -11.21 2.32
C VAL A 168 3.14 -10.58 2.33
N LEU A 169 3.63 -10.22 3.50
CA LEU A 169 5.01 -9.78 3.73
C LEU A 169 5.77 -10.95 4.33
N GLN A 170 6.64 -11.57 3.53
CA GLN A 170 7.53 -12.62 3.97
C GLN A 170 8.97 -12.08 3.98
N GLY A 171 9.59 -12.02 5.15
CA GLY A 171 10.91 -11.42 5.28
C GLY A 171 11.64 -11.75 6.57
N GLN A 172 12.72 -11.03 6.79
CA GLN A 172 13.55 -11.14 7.99
C GLN A 172 13.81 -9.76 8.58
N VAL A 173 13.82 -9.70 9.91
CA VAL A 173 14.26 -8.57 10.72
C VAL A 173 15.72 -8.80 11.06
N VAL A 174 16.60 -7.99 10.48
CA VAL A 174 18.05 -8.03 10.72
C VAL A 174 18.50 -6.65 11.16
N GLY A 175 18.94 -6.54 12.42
CA GLY A 175 19.26 -5.26 13.03
C GLY A 175 18.03 -4.35 13.06
N GLN A 176 18.13 -3.19 12.41
CA GLN A 176 17.06 -2.19 12.34
C GLN A 176 16.20 -2.27 11.08
N THR A 177 16.35 -3.33 10.27
CA THR A 177 15.71 -3.44 8.97
C THR A 177 14.82 -4.68 8.91
N PHE A 178 13.58 -4.49 8.47
CA PHE A 178 12.70 -5.56 8.02
C PHE A 178 12.70 -5.59 6.49
N ALA A 179 13.22 -6.67 5.91
CA ALA A 179 13.33 -6.80 4.45
C ALA A 179 12.91 -8.20 4.00
N GLY A 180 12.38 -8.29 2.78
CA GLY A 180 11.81 -9.54 2.28
C GLY A 180 11.19 -9.41 0.91
N THR A 181 10.20 -10.25 0.63
CA THR A 181 9.38 -10.21 -0.58
C THR A 181 7.93 -9.94 -0.20
N MET A 182 7.31 -8.99 -0.90
CA MET A 182 5.89 -8.72 -0.83
C MET A 182 5.19 -9.57 -1.89
N TYR A 183 4.22 -10.35 -1.46
CA TYR A 183 3.35 -11.15 -2.31
C TYR A 183 1.93 -10.64 -2.27
N TYR A 184 1.14 -10.97 -3.29
CA TYR A 184 -0.28 -10.69 -3.34
C TYR A 184 -1.05 -11.84 -3.99
N SER A 185 -2.33 -11.93 -3.69
CA SER A 185 -3.30 -12.80 -4.37
C SER A 185 -4.64 -12.11 -4.45
N ASN A 186 -5.31 -12.18 -5.59
CA ASN A 186 -6.63 -11.59 -5.82
C ASN A 186 -7.39 -12.34 -6.92
N ASP A 187 -8.57 -11.86 -7.30
CA ASP A 187 -9.40 -12.49 -8.34
C ASP A 187 -8.72 -12.51 -9.71
N THR A 188 -7.93 -11.48 -10.04
CA THR A 188 -7.16 -11.42 -11.28
C THR A 188 -6.04 -12.45 -11.33
N THR A 189 -5.53 -12.89 -10.17
CA THR A 189 -4.60 -14.02 -10.07
C THR A 189 -5.28 -15.35 -9.82
N SER A 190 -6.62 -15.41 -9.84
CA SER A 190 -7.39 -16.60 -9.46
C SER A 190 -7.00 -17.13 -8.07
N GLY A 191 -6.67 -16.24 -7.15
CA GLY A 191 -6.18 -16.58 -5.81
C GLY A 191 -4.75 -17.13 -5.75
N GLN A 192 -4.05 -17.26 -6.89
CA GLN A 192 -2.65 -17.67 -6.89
C GLN A 192 -1.77 -16.56 -6.31
N MET A 193 -0.88 -16.94 -5.40
CA MET A 193 0.08 -16.03 -4.80
C MET A 193 1.18 -15.67 -5.81
N ARG A 194 1.40 -14.38 -6.02
CA ARG A 194 2.43 -13.83 -6.91
C ARG A 194 3.32 -12.86 -6.15
N ALA A 195 4.59 -12.80 -6.53
CA ALA A 195 5.52 -11.85 -5.93
C ALA A 195 5.37 -10.49 -6.60
N LEU A 196 5.09 -9.45 -5.82
CA LEU A 196 5.12 -8.07 -6.30
C LEU A 196 6.57 -7.59 -6.43
N GLY A 197 7.38 -7.80 -5.39
CA GLY A 197 8.74 -7.28 -5.36
C GLY A 197 9.46 -7.51 -4.03
N ARG A 198 10.72 -7.09 -3.96
CA ARG A 198 11.50 -7.06 -2.72
C ARG A 198 11.19 -5.78 -1.95
N PHE A 199 11.00 -5.89 -0.65
CA PHE A 199 10.79 -4.73 0.20
C PHE A 199 11.91 -4.55 1.22
N SER A 200 12.07 -3.31 1.69
CA SER A 200 12.90 -2.96 2.84
C SER A 200 12.28 -1.78 3.58
N VAL A 201 12.17 -1.88 4.91
CA VAL A 201 11.65 -0.83 5.80
C VAL A 201 12.38 -0.87 7.14
N GLU A 202 12.41 0.26 7.85
CA GLU A 202 12.92 0.31 9.23
C GLU A 202 12.03 -0.55 10.14
N ALA A 203 12.63 -1.48 10.87
CA ALA A 203 11.91 -2.46 11.68
C ALA A 203 11.05 -1.80 12.74
N CYS A 204 11.58 -0.86 13.53
CA CYS A 204 10.81 -0.11 14.53
C CYS A 204 9.84 0.93 13.94
N GLY A 205 9.87 1.11 12.62
CA GLY A 205 8.90 1.90 11.91
C GLY A 205 7.73 1.10 11.35
N PHE A 206 7.89 -0.22 11.23
CA PHE A 206 6.85 -1.14 10.79
C PHE A 206 6.23 -1.90 11.96
N PHE A 207 7.08 -2.39 12.87
CA PHE A 207 6.68 -3.03 14.11
C PHE A 207 6.65 -2.01 15.24
N ILE A 208 5.64 -2.10 16.11
CA ILE A 208 5.60 -1.30 17.33
C ILE A 208 6.69 -1.83 18.28
N CYS A 209 7.85 -1.17 18.30
CA CYS A 209 8.91 -1.46 19.25
C CYS A 209 8.52 -0.96 20.65
N GLN A 210 8.67 -1.83 21.66
CA GLN A 210 8.52 -1.50 23.08
C GLN A 210 9.86 -1.15 23.71
#